data_AF-A0A916QEY3-F1
#
_entry.id   AF-A0A916QEY3-F1
#
_cell.length_a   1.000
_cell.length_b   1.000
_cell.length_c   1.000
_cell.angle_alpha   90.00
_cell.angle_beta   90.00
_cell.angle_gamma   90.00
#
_symmetry.space_group_name_H-M   'P 1'
#
loop_
_entity.id
_entity.type
_entity.pdbx_description
1 polymer ?
#
loop_
_entity_poly.entity_id
_entity_poly.type
_entity_poly.pdbx_seq_one_letter_code
_entity_poly.pdbx_strand_id
1 'polypeptide(L)'
;MKITNIREIEVQAAAGRELLLPKTVEVELEGGIIERYPVEWEQVDTSLLAGPGEFVMEGEIVDDDYPNPLIEQRADPYVLKHTDGYYYFTASVPEYDRIILRRAKTIAGLAAAEEKVIWRKHDQGEMGSHIRAPELHYIDGRWYIYFAAGTAEDKWHIRPYVLECVDENPLTIIEHLCPKSSAAR
;
A
#
# COMPACT_ATOMS: atom_id res chain seq x y z
N MET A 1 8.85 -1.33 -10.60
CA MET A 1 10.06 -2.18 -10.65
C MET A 1 10.15 -2.75 -12.05
N LYS A 2 11.34 -2.95 -12.61
CA LYS A 2 11.46 -3.48 -13.97
C LYS A 2 11.49 -5.01 -13.95
N ILE A 3 10.70 -5.64 -14.82
CA ILE A 3 10.78 -7.09 -15.08
C ILE A 3 12.11 -7.38 -15.77
N THR A 4 12.89 -8.30 -15.22
CA THR A 4 14.18 -8.74 -15.77
C THR A 4 14.10 -10.10 -16.43
N ASN A 5 13.18 -10.96 -16.00
CA ASN A 5 12.98 -12.28 -16.58
C ASN A 5 11.55 -12.78 -16.34
N ILE A 6 11.03 -13.62 -17.22
CA ILE A 6 9.76 -14.31 -17.08
C ILE A 6 10.04 -15.79 -17.25
N ARG A 7 9.68 -16.60 -16.25
CA ARG A 7 9.94 -18.04 -16.32
C ARG A 7 8.96 -18.70 -17.27
N GLU A 8 9.48 -19.35 -18.32
CA GLU A 8 8.68 -20.22 -19.18
C GLU A 8 8.04 -21.34 -18.37
N ILE A 9 6.79 -21.66 -18.70
CA ILE A 9 6.01 -22.70 -18.05
C ILE A 9 5.73 -23.84 -19.02
N GLU A 10 5.81 -25.06 -18.51
CA GLU A 10 5.38 -26.25 -19.24
C GLU A 10 4.04 -26.72 -18.66
N VAL A 11 3.03 -26.87 -19.51
CA VAL A 11 1.70 -27.34 -19.12
C VAL A 11 1.41 -28.63 -19.87
N GLN A 12 1.10 -29.70 -19.12
CA GLN A 12 0.76 -31.01 -19.68
C GLN A 12 -0.72 -31.30 -19.49
N ALA A 13 -1.38 -31.74 -20.55
CA ALA A 13 -2.79 -32.16 -20.53
C ALA A 13 -2.97 -33.44 -21.36
N ALA A 14 -3.95 -34.27 -20.98
CA ALA A 14 -4.31 -35.45 -21.77
C ALA A 14 -5.06 -35.01 -23.04
N ALA A 15 -4.78 -35.67 -24.18
CA ALA A 15 -5.46 -35.39 -25.45
C ALA A 15 -6.99 -35.46 -25.30
N GLY A 16 -7.69 -34.48 -25.86
CA GLY A 16 -9.16 -34.36 -25.77
C GLY A 16 -9.70 -33.90 -24.41
N ARG A 17 -8.84 -33.49 -23.46
CA ARG A 17 -9.24 -32.79 -22.23
C ARG A 17 -8.99 -31.29 -22.36
N GLU A 18 -9.69 -30.53 -21.52
CA GLU A 18 -9.50 -29.07 -21.42
C GLU A 18 -8.10 -28.74 -20.90
N LEU A 19 -7.47 -27.73 -21.52
CA LEU A 19 -6.16 -27.23 -21.13
C LEU A 19 -6.33 -26.24 -19.96
N LEU A 20 -5.79 -26.59 -18.80
CA LEU A 20 -5.83 -25.72 -17.61
C LEU A 20 -4.58 -24.86 -17.53
N LEU A 21 -4.67 -23.65 -18.07
CA LEU A 21 -3.58 -22.68 -18.01
C LEU A 21 -3.52 -22.00 -16.64
N PRO A 22 -2.33 -21.73 -16.08
CA PRO A 22 -2.21 -21.06 -14.80
C PRO A 22 -2.65 -19.60 -14.91
N LYS A 23 -3.26 -19.07 -13.85
CA LYS A 23 -3.71 -17.66 -13.81
C LYS A 23 -2.59 -16.66 -13.51
N THR A 24 -1.41 -17.16 -13.13
CA THR A 24 -0.26 -16.35 -12.77
C THR A 24 1.03 -17.03 -13.22
N VAL A 25 2.06 -16.26 -13.55
CA VAL A 25 3.42 -16.73 -13.83
C VAL A 25 4.43 -16.14 -12.84
N GLU A 26 5.53 -16.85 -12.63
CA GLU A 26 6.66 -16.33 -11.84
C GLU A 26 7.49 -15.37 -12.70
N VAL A 27 7.70 -14.18 -12.16
CA VAL A 27 8.43 -13.08 -12.79
C VAL A 27 9.58 -12.69 -11.89
N GLU A 28 10.76 -12.57 -12.47
CA GLU A 28 11.91 -12.01 -11.80
C GLU A 28 11.95 -10.49 -12.04
N LEU A 29 12.01 -9.75 -10.96
CA LEU A 29 12.14 -8.31 -10.94
C LEU A 29 13.58 -7.92 -10.63
N GLU A 30 13.93 -6.69 -11.02
CA GLU A 30 15.19 -6.06 -10.65
C GLU A 30 15.49 -6.20 -9.15
N GLY A 31 16.71 -6.62 -8.82
CA GLY A 31 17.10 -6.97 -7.45
C GLY A 31 16.95 -8.45 -7.10
N GLY A 32 16.56 -9.30 -8.05
CA GLY A 32 16.45 -10.76 -7.86
C GLY A 32 15.19 -11.17 -7.09
N ILE A 33 14.20 -10.29 -7.03
CA ILE A 33 12.91 -10.55 -6.39
C ILE A 33 12.08 -11.43 -7.33
N ILE A 34 11.49 -12.50 -6.81
CA ILE A 34 10.59 -13.38 -7.56
C ILE A 34 9.17 -13.17 -7.06
N GLU A 35 8.28 -12.76 -7.96
CA GLU A 35 6.87 -12.49 -7.67
C GLU A 35 5.94 -13.19 -8.67
N ARG A 36 4.65 -13.29 -8.32
CA ARG A 36 3.64 -13.89 -9.20
C ARG A 36 2.78 -12.80 -9.81
N TYR A 37 2.83 -12.68 -11.14
CA TYR A 37 1.99 -11.74 -11.87
C TYR A 37 0.83 -12.47 -12.55
N PRO A 38 -0.37 -11.86 -12.62
CA PRO A 38 -1.44 -12.35 -13.47
C PRO A 38 -1.00 -12.45 -14.93
N VAL A 39 -1.54 -13.43 -15.65
CA VAL A 39 -1.29 -13.63 -17.07
C VAL A 39 -2.61 -13.84 -17.80
N GLU A 40 -2.76 -13.15 -18.93
CA GLU A 40 -3.82 -13.37 -19.89
C GLU A 40 -3.27 -14.16 -21.06
N TRP A 41 -3.79 -15.37 -21.27
CA TRP A 41 -3.35 -16.26 -22.34
C TRP A 41 -4.10 -15.97 -23.63
N GLU A 42 -3.41 -16.13 -24.77
CA GLU A 42 -4.07 -16.14 -26.06
C GLU A 42 -5.13 -17.25 -26.15
N GLN A 43 -6.13 -17.06 -27.02
CA GLN A 43 -7.16 -18.07 -27.23
C GLN A 43 -6.55 -19.33 -27.84
N VAL A 44 -6.77 -20.47 -27.17
CA VAL A 44 -6.31 -21.78 -27.66
C VAL A 44 -7.16 -22.19 -28.86
N ASP A 45 -6.52 -22.43 -30.00
CA ASP A 45 -7.15 -23.19 -31.08
C ASP A 45 -7.36 -24.63 -30.62
N THR A 46 -8.61 -24.95 -30.28
CA THR A 46 -9.00 -26.28 -29.77
C THR A 46 -8.71 -27.43 -30.74
N SER A 47 -8.49 -27.16 -32.03
CA SER A 47 -8.06 -28.20 -32.98
C SER A 47 -6.67 -28.76 -32.67
N LEU A 48 -5.81 -27.97 -32.02
CA LEU A 48 -4.48 -28.39 -31.56
C LEU A 48 -4.55 -29.38 -30.38
N LEU A 49 -5.68 -29.44 -29.67
CA LEU A 49 -5.91 -30.35 -28.54
C LEU A 49 -6.48 -31.72 -28.96
N ALA A 50 -6.73 -31.92 -30.27
CA ALA A 50 -7.41 -33.12 -30.79
C ALA A 50 -6.52 -34.37 -30.82
N GLY A 51 -5.20 -34.23 -30.74
CA GLY A 51 -4.25 -35.34 -30.77
C GLY A 51 -3.00 -35.06 -29.94
N PRO A 52 -2.14 -36.07 -29.70
CA PRO A 52 -0.88 -35.88 -29.01
C PRO A 52 0.05 -34.93 -29.78
N GLY A 53 0.68 -34.00 -29.08
CA GLY A 53 1.62 -33.05 -29.67
C GLY A 53 2.12 -32.01 -28.67
N GLU A 54 3.05 -31.19 -29.12
CA GLU A 54 3.57 -30.04 -28.40
C GLU A 54 3.27 -28.78 -29.22
N PHE A 55 2.88 -27.70 -28.55
CA PHE A 55 2.68 -26.40 -29.16
C PHE A 55 3.08 -25.31 -28.16
N VAL A 56 3.46 -24.15 -28.69
CA VAL A 56 3.80 -22.97 -27.89
C VAL A 56 2.57 -22.09 -27.79
N MET A 57 2.38 -21.49 -26.62
CA MET A 57 1.37 -20.48 -26.38
C MET A 57 2.02 -19.22 -25.85
N GLU A 58 1.52 -18.07 -26.31
CA GLU A 58 1.90 -16.77 -25.78
C GLU A 58 0.85 -16.31 -24.75
N GLY A 59 1.32 -15.54 -23.78
CA GLY A 59 0.49 -14.91 -22.76
C GLY A 59 1.08 -13.56 -22.40
N GLU A 60 0.21 -12.60 -22.14
CA GLU A 60 0.60 -11.26 -21.73
C GLU A 60 0.50 -11.16 -20.20
N ILE A 61 1.58 -10.68 -19.58
CA ILE A 61 1.54 -10.37 -18.15
C ILE A 61 0.67 -9.14 -17.95
N VAL A 62 -0.34 -9.27 -17.11
CA VAL A 62 -1.14 -8.13 -16.67
C VAL A 62 -0.47 -7.54 -15.44
N ASP A 63 0.20 -6.41 -15.63
CA ASP A 63 0.68 -5.57 -14.52
C ASP A 63 -0.38 -4.52 -14.19
N ASP A 64 -0.57 -4.25 -12.91
CA ASP A 64 -1.35 -3.11 -12.50
C ASP A 64 -0.51 -1.85 -12.77
N ASP A 65 -0.93 -1.03 -13.73
CA ASP A 65 -0.27 0.25 -14.00
C ASP A 65 -0.52 1.22 -12.84
N TYR A 66 0.39 1.17 -11.85
CA TYR A 66 0.44 2.14 -10.77
C TYR A 66 1.33 3.30 -11.18
N PRO A 67 0.86 4.56 -11.07
CA PRO A 67 1.73 5.70 -11.30
C PRO A 67 2.91 5.64 -10.33
N ASN A 68 4.12 5.87 -10.84
CA ASN A 68 5.33 5.93 -10.03
C ASN A 68 6.09 7.22 -10.37
N PRO A 69 6.19 8.18 -9.44
CA PRO A 69 5.74 8.12 -8.04
C PRO A 69 4.21 8.06 -7.89
N LEU A 70 3.71 7.27 -6.94
CA LEU A 70 2.27 7.16 -6.66
C LEU A 70 1.72 8.47 -6.08
N ILE A 71 2.45 9.05 -5.11
CA ILE A 71 2.15 10.34 -4.53
C ILE A 71 3.47 11.08 -4.34
N GLU A 72 3.65 12.18 -5.06
CA GLU A 72 4.86 13.00 -4.96
C GLU A 72 5.01 13.63 -3.58
N GLN A 73 6.27 13.88 -3.18
CA GLN A 73 6.63 14.60 -1.96
C GLN A 73 6.01 13.97 -0.69
N ARG A 74 5.91 12.65 -0.64
CA ARG A 74 5.50 11.89 0.54
C ARG A 74 6.60 10.89 0.86
N ALA A 75 7.22 11.06 2.02
CA ALA A 75 8.22 10.13 2.55
C ALA A 75 7.56 9.21 3.59
N ASP A 76 8.19 8.07 3.87
CA ASP A 76 7.71 7.11 4.87
C ASP A 76 6.23 6.71 4.63
N PRO A 77 5.86 6.27 3.41
CA PRO A 77 4.47 5.99 3.07
C PRO A 77 3.94 4.77 3.84
N TYR A 78 2.76 4.90 4.44
CA TYR A 78 2.05 3.79 5.06
C TYR A 78 0.64 3.68 4.45
N VAL A 79 0.30 2.48 3.98
CA VAL A 79 -1.00 2.16 3.39
C VAL A 79 -1.67 1.03 4.18
N LEU A 80 -2.90 1.26 4.65
CA LEU A 80 -3.76 0.25 5.26
C LEU A 80 -4.95 -0.06 4.37
N LYS A 81 -5.14 -1.33 4.02
CA LYS A 81 -6.41 -1.81 3.45
C LYS A 81 -7.36 -2.16 4.60
N HIS A 82 -8.45 -1.43 4.73
CA HIS A 82 -9.44 -1.68 5.79
C HIS A 82 -10.62 -2.52 5.29
N THR A 83 -11.40 -3.07 6.22
CA THR A 83 -12.55 -3.95 5.94
C THR A 83 -13.76 -3.21 5.36
N ASP A 84 -13.78 -1.89 5.43
CA ASP A 84 -14.79 -1.03 4.79
C ASP A 84 -14.60 -0.90 3.27
N GLY A 85 -13.57 -1.54 2.71
CA GLY A 85 -13.27 -1.53 1.29
C GLY A 85 -12.43 -0.33 0.82
N TYR A 86 -11.89 0.46 1.74
CA TYR A 86 -10.97 1.56 1.42
C TYR A 86 -9.52 1.21 1.75
N TYR A 87 -8.62 1.79 0.95
CA TYR A 87 -7.22 1.98 1.29
C TYR A 87 -7.09 3.35 1.96
N TYR A 88 -6.39 3.39 3.09
CA TYR A 88 -6.02 4.60 3.81
C TYR A 88 -4.52 4.83 3.65
N PHE A 89 -4.13 6.06 3.40
CA PHE A 89 -2.73 6.45 3.20
C PHE A 89 -2.35 7.59 4.13
N THR A 90 -1.20 7.45 4.76
CA THR A 90 -0.50 8.50 5.51
C THR A 90 0.99 8.49 5.15
N ALA A 91 1.68 9.59 5.43
CA ALA A 91 3.10 9.75 5.16
C ALA A 91 3.67 10.96 5.88
N SER A 92 5.00 11.04 5.95
CA SER A 92 5.71 12.27 6.27
C SER A 92 5.52 13.28 5.14
N VAL A 93 4.99 14.47 5.48
CA VAL A 93 4.98 15.64 4.59
C VAL A 93 6.34 16.37 4.64
N PRO A 94 6.75 17.09 3.59
CA PRO A 94 8.07 17.73 3.55
C PRO A 94 8.31 18.74 4.69
N GLU A 95 7.25 19.38 5.17
CA GLU A 95 7.32 20.37 6.26
C GLU A 95 7.48 19.72 7.65
N TYR A 96 7.22 18.42 7.79
CA TYR A 96 7.24 17.68 9.05
C TYR A 96 6.43 18.35 10.18
N ASP A 97 5.26 18.90 9.88
CA ASP A 97 4.46 19.74 10.79
C ASP A 97 3.05 19.20 11.11
N ARG A 98 2.63 18.12 10.46
CA ARG A 98 1.25 17.60 10.54
C ARG A 98 1.18 16.14 10.13
N ILE A 99 0.07 15.50 10.48
CA ILE A 99 -0.31 14.18 10.00
C ILE A 99 -1.47 14.35 9.00
N ILE A 100 -1.35 13.69 7.86
CA ILE A 100 -2.35 13.71 6.80
C ILE A 100 -2.97 12.32 6.62
N LEU A 101 -4.21 12.28 6.13
CA LEU A 101 -4.82 11.06 5.63
C LEU A 101 -5.44 11.29 4.25
N ARG A 102 -5.30 10.29 3.39
CA ARG A 102 -6.08 10.11 2.16
C ARG A 102 -6.80 8.77 2.24
N ARG A 103 -7.91 8.63 1.51
CA ARG A 103 -8.49 7.30 1.26
C ARG A 103 -9.02 7.15 -0.16
N ALA A 104 -8.96 5.95 -0.70
CA ALA A 104 -9.50 5.58 -2.00
C ALA A 104 -9.93 4.11 -2.02
N LYS A 105 -10.76 3.71 -2.99
CA LYS A 105 -11.17 2.30 -3.16
C LYS A 105 -10.09 1.43 -3.83
N THR A 106 -9.09 2.04 -4.45
CA THR A 106 -7.96 1.39 -5.10
C THR A 106 -6.66 2.08 -4.73
N ILE A 107 -5.52 1.37 -4.83
CA ILE A 107 -4.19 1.95 -4.57
C ILE A 107 -3.92 3.11 -5.54
N ALA A 108 -4.15 2.91 -6.86
CA ALA A 108 -3.99 3.96 -7.86
C ALA A 108 -4.85 5.21 -7.57
N GLY A 109 -6.05 5.01 -7.01
CA GLY A 109 -6.94 6.11 -6.64
C GLY A 109 -6.40 7.02 -5.53
N LEU A 110 -5.42 6.57 -4.74
CA LEU A 110 -4.78 7.38 -3.70
C LEU A 110 -4.02 8.59 -4.28
N ALA A 111 -3.55 8.49 -5.53
CA ALA A 111 -2.86 9.57 -6.22
C ALA A 111 -3.72 10.84 -6.34
N ALA A 112 -5.02 10.66 -6.61
CA ALA A 112 -6.00 11.74 -6.79
C ALA A 112 -6.90 11.99 -5.57
N ALA A 113 -6.79 11.17 -4.52
CA ALA A 113 -7.62 11.31 -3.33
C ALA A 113 -7.33 12.62 -2.57
N GLU A 114 -8.39 13.24 -2.05
CA GLU A 114 -8.30 14.43 -1.20
C GLU A 114 -7.41 14.14 0.02
N GLU A 115 -6.45 15.03 0.27
CA GLU A 115 -5.62 14.99 1.46
C GLU A 115 -6.24 15.81 2.58
N LYS A 116 -6.48 15.17 3.72
CA LYS A 116 -6.99 15.82 4.92
C LYS A 116 -5.93 15.87 5.99
N VAL A 117 -5.74 17.06 6.56
CA VAL A 117 -4.93 17.23 7.77
C VAL A 117 -5.79 16.83 8.95
N ILE A 118 -5.34 15.82 9.70
CA ILE A 118 -6.08 15.28 10.86
C ILE A 118 -5.45 15.68 12.20
N TRP A 119 -4.19 16.09 12.20
CA TRP A 119 -3.49 16.55 13.40
C TRP A 119 -2.31 17.45 13.02
N ARG A 120 -2.00 18.45 13.86
CA ARG A 120 -0.88 19.39 13.66
C ARG A 120 0.03 19.39 14.88
N LYS A 121 1.32 19.62 14.62
CA LYS A 121 2.33 19.80 15.67
C LYS A 121 1.89 20.87 16.67
N HIS A 122 2.32 20.72 17.91
CA HIS A 122 2.14 21.75 18.92
C HIS A 122 3.06 22.96 18.68
N ASP A 123 2.69 24.11 19.24
CA ASP A 123 3.54 25.30 19.22
C ASP A 123 4.61 25.28 20.31
N GLN A 124 4.40 24.51 21.38
CA GLN A 124 5.30 24.42 22.55
C GLN A 124 5.31 22.99 23.10
N GLY A 125 6.42 22.60 23.74
CA GLY A 125 6.55 21.31 24.42
C GLY A 125 6.60 20.09 23.49
N GLU A 126 6.19 18.93 24.01
CA GLU A 126 6.18 17.65 23.28
C GLU A 126 5.32 17.71 22.00
N MET A 127 5.70 16.91 21.00
CA MET A 127 5.05 16.86 19.69
C MET A 127 5.07 18.20 18.93
N GLY A 128 6.07 19.05 19.20
CA GLY A 128 6.19 20.41 18.66
C GLY A 128 7.04 20.54 17.40
N SER A 129 7.75 19.48 16.98
CA SER A 129 8.64 19.51 15.82
C SER A 129 8.88 18.13 15.20
N HIS A 130 9.32 18.10 13.93
CA HIS A 130 9.75 16.89 13.22
C HIS A 130 8.73 15.74 13.30
N ILE A 131 7.48 16.02 12.89
CA ILE A 131 6.42 15.00 12.82
C ILE A 131 6.74 14.03 11.68
N ARG A 132 7.00 12.76 12.03
CA ARG A 132 7.59 11.78 11.10
C ARG A 132 6.90 10.42 11.16
N ALA A 133 6.92 9.76 10.01
CA ALA A 133 6.56 8.36 9.79
C ALA A 133 5.26 7.94 10.50
N PRO A 134 4.14 8.65 10.26
CA PRO A 134 2.86 8.22 10.79
C PRO A 134 2.46 6.85 10.23
N GLU A 135 1.89 5.97 11.05
CA GLU A 135 1.31 4.70 10.65
C GLU A 135 -0.10 4.56 11.23
N LEU A 136 -1.08 4.25 10.38
CA LEU A 136 -2.48 4.09 10.79
C LEU A 136 -2.81 2.62 11.02
N HIS A 137 -3.32 2.28 12.20
CA HIS A 137 -3.74 0.93 12.56
C HIS A 137 -5.19 0.92 13.03
N TYR A 138 -5.90 -0.18 12.79
CA TYR A 138 -7.23 -0.42 13.36
C TYR A 138 -7.16 -1.63 14.30
N ILE A 139 -7.29 -1.39 15.59
CA ILE A 139 -7.07 -2.38 16.65
C ILE A 139 -8.27 -2.33 17.60
N ASP A 140 -8.88 -3.48 17.88
CA ASP A 140 -10.00 -3.62 18.81
C ASP A 140 -11.14 -2.61 18.62
N GLY A 141 -11.46 -2.34 17.35
CA GLY A 141 -12.56 -1.44 16.98
C GLY A 141 -12.22 0.05 17.00
N ARG A 142 -10.93 0.41 17.06
CA ARG A 142 -10.47 1.80 17.20
C ARG A 142 -9.29 2.09 16.29
N TRP A 143 -9.16 3.35 15.90
CA TRP A 143 -8.07 3.83 15.05
C TRP A 143 -6.92 4.35 15.91
N TYR A 144 -5.70 3.93 15.57
CA TYR A 144 -4.48 4.38 16.22
C TYR A 144 -3.50 4.91 15.19
N ILE A 145 -2.87 6.05 15.46
CA ILE A 145 -1.79 6.58 14.62
C ILE A 145 -0.51 6.67 15.43
N TYR A 146 0.46 5.82 15.11
CA TYR A 146 1.79 5.87 15.69
C TYR A 146 2.65 6.81 14.87
N PHE A 147 3.42 7.68 15.52
CA PHE A 147 4.33 8.60 14.84
C PHE A 147 5.48 9.00 15.76
N ALA A 148 6.51 9.61 15.19
CA ALA A 148 7.62 10.18 15.96
C ALA A 148 7.60 11.70 15.91
N ALA A 149 7.96 12.35 17.02
CA ALA A 149 8.11 13.80 17.07
C ALA A 149 9.17 14.23 18.10
N GLY A 150 9.78 15.39 17.87
CA GLY A 150 10.59 16.11 18.86
C GLY A 150 9.74 17.06 19.70
N THR A 151 10.38 17.73 20.66
CA THR A 151 9.76 18.87 21.36
C THR A 151 9.91 20.13 20.51
N ALA A 152 9.15 21.19 20.80
CA ALA A 152 9.32 22.49 20.14
C ALA A 152 10.70 23.11 20.47
N GLU A 153 11.22 22.81 21.66
CA GLU A 153 12.46 23.38 22.20
C GLU A 153 13.72 22.58 21.81
N ASP A 154 13.61 21.25 21.69
CA ASP A 154 14.66 20.36 21.21
C ASP A 154 14.13 19.40 20.14
N LYS A 155 14.31 19.79 18.88
CA LYS A 155 13.84 19.05 17.71
C LYS A 155 14.51 17.69 17.48
N TRP A 156 15.59 17.39 18.19
CA TRP A 156 16.30 16.11 18.09
C TRP A 156 15.99 15.17 19.25
N HIS A 157 15.26 15.64 20.26
CA HIS A 157 14.71 14.82 21.33
C HIS A 157 13.47 14.04 20.86
N ILE A 158 13.66 13.21 19.84
CA ILE A 158 12.57 12.46 19.18
C ILE A 158 12.06 11.34 20.09
N ARG A 159 10.74 11.22 20.24
CA ARG A 159 10.05 10.14 20.96
C ARG A 159 8.86 9.62 20.14
N PRO A 160 8.45 8.35 20.36
CA PRO A 160 7.23 7.82 19.77
C PRO A 160 5.99 8.35 20.51
N TYR A 161 4.93 8.60 19.76
CA TYR A 161 3.61 9.01 20.26
C TYR A 161 2.51 8.22 19.55
N VAL A 162 1.32 8.21 20.13
CA VAL A 162 0.13 7.60 19.55
C VAL A 162 -1.06 8.54 19.68
N LEU A 163 -1.82 8.69 18.59
CA LEU A 163 -3.16 9.28 18.59
C LEU A 163 -4.20 8.17 18.53
N GLU A 164 -5.30 8.34 19.26
CA GLU A 164 -6.48 7.46 19.20
C GLU A 164 -7.65 8.23 18.57
N CYS A 165 -8.41 7.54 17.71
CA CYS A 165 -9.69 8.02 17.20
C CYS A 165 -10.75 6.95 17.36
N VAL A 166 -11.89 7.36 17.92
CA VAL A 166 -13.03 6.49 18.25
C VAL A 166 -14.17 6.60 17.24
N ASP A 167 -14.06 7.52 16.29
CA ASP A 167 -15.04 7.66 15.21
C ASP A 167 -14.86 6.50 14.21
N GLU A 168 -15.96 6.09 13.57
CA GLU A 168 -15.92 5.07 12.52
C GLU A 168 -15.00 5.49 11.35
N ASN A 169 -14.95 6.78 11.04
CA ASN A 169 -14.14 7.33 9.96
C ASN A 169 -12.95 8.12 10.50
N PRO A 170 -11.70 7.68 10.31
CA PRO A 170 -10.53 8.36 10.89
C PRO A 170 -10.22 9.71 10.23
N LEU A 171 -10.94 10.09 9.15
CA LEU A 171 -10.81 11.38 8.48
C LEU A 171 -11.60 12.52 9.15
N THR A 172 -12.42 12.24 10.17
CA THR A 172 -13.22 13.25 10.88
C THR A 172 -12.47 13.95 12.00
N ILE A 173 -11.23 13.54 12.30
CA ILE A 173 -10.42 14.14 13.37
C ILE A 173 -10.14 15.61 13.02
N ILE A 174 -10.87 16.51 13.66
CA ILE A 174 -10.62 17.95 13.68
C ILE A 174 -10.54 18.35 15.16
N GLU A 175 -9.30 18.45 15.66
CA GLU A 175 -8.87 19.12 16.89
C GLU A 175 -9.53 18.79 18.25
N HIS A 176 -10.57 17.98 18.36
CA HIS A 176 -11.18 17.73 19.67
C HIS A 176 -11.06 16.27 20.11
N LEU A 177 -10.14 16.09 21.07
CA LEU A 177 -10.05 14.97 22.03
C LEU A 177 -9.35 13.69 21.52
N CYS A 178 -8.03 13.68 21.58
CA CYS A 178 -7.35 12.50 22.12
C CYS A 178 -6.91 12.85 23.56
N PRO A 179 -7.59 12.36 24.61
CA PRO A 179 -7.21 12.68 25.98
C PRO A 179 -5.87 12.03 26.30
N LYS A 180 -4.86 12.89 26.48
CA LYS A 180 -3.53 12.62 27.07
C LYS A 180 -2.85 11.33 26.57
N SER A 181 -1.93 11.50 25.63
CA SER A 181 -0.82 10.55 25.49
C SER A 181 -0.13 10.41 26.85
N SER A 182 -0.34 9.28 27.52
CA SER A 182 0.63 8.85 28.53
C SER A 182 1.90 8.52 27.75
N ALA A 183 2.93 9.36 27.89
CA ALA A 183 4.28 8.94 27.52
C ALA A 183 4.50 7.57 28.16
N ALA A 184 4.72 6.54 27.34
CA ALA A 184 5.16 5.24 27.82
C ALA A 184 6.46 5.50 28.60
N ARG A 185 6.37 5.39 29.93
CA ARG A 185 7.52 5.50 30.84
C ARG A 185 8.33 4.22 30.80
#